data_AF-A0A3M0XH73-F1
#
_entry.id   AF-A0A3M0XH73-F1
#
_cell.length_a   1.000
_cell.length_b   1.000
_cell.length_c   1.000
_cell.angle_alpha   90.00
_cell.angle_beta   90.00
_cell.angle_gamma   90.00
#
_symmetry.space_group_name_H-M   'P 1'
#
loop_
_entity.id
_entity.type
_entity.pdbx_description
1 polymer ?
#
loop_
_entity_poly.entity_id
_entity_poly.type
_entity_poly.pdbx_seq_one_letter_code
_entity_poly.pdbx_strand_id
1 'polypeptide(L)' 'IGSGKVLGIPVLTLQTEGGWYIPNGMFLLSPSAFILIGLIIWIIRTWKPEQVEEE' A
#
# COMPACT_ATOMS: atom_id res chain seq x y z
N ILE A 1 -3.39 5.95 2.82
CA ILE A 1 -2.65 6.46 1.62
C ILE A 1 -3.52 6.39 0.36
N GLY A 2 -4.24 5.30 0.10
CA GLY A 2 -5.08 5.18 -1.11
C GLY A 2 -6.39 6.00 -1.16
N SER A 3 -6.82 6.62 -0.07
CA SER A 3 -8.10 7.35 0.02
C SER A 3 -7.98 8.85 0.25
N GLY A 4 -6.77 9.43 0.25
CA GLY A 4 -6.56 10.85 0.59
C GLY A 4 -6.82 11.21 2.06
N LYS A 5 -7.20 10.24 2.90
CA LYS A 5 -7.48 10.40 4.33
C LYS A 5 -6.39 9.73 5.18
N VAL A 6 -5.99 10.39 6.27
CA VAL A 6 -5.11 9.86 7.31
C VAL A 6 -5.89 9.90 8.62
N LEU A 7 -6.10 8.75 9.27
CA LEU A 7 -6.86 8.64 10.53
C LEU A 7 -8.27 9.25 10.48
N GLY A 8 -8.92 9.24 9.31
CA GLY A 8 -10.25 9.83 9.09
C GLY A 8 -10.24 11.32 8.74
N ILE A 9 -9.10 12.00 8.87
CA ILE A 9 -8.92 13.41 8.50
C ILE A 9 -8.51 13.49 7.02
N PRO A 10 -9.24 14.25 6.18
CA PRO A 10 -8.85 14.48 4.79
C PRO A 10 -7.62 15.40 4.75
N VAL A 11 -6.46 14.82 4.40
CA VAL A 11 -5.20 15.58 4.23
C VAL A 11 -5.07 16.05 2.78
N LEU A 12 -5.59 15.26 1.85
CA LEU A 12 -5.71 15.62 0.44
C LEU A 12 -7.20 15.78 0.16
N THR A 13 -7.62 16.99 -0.21
CA THR A 13 -9.00 17.26 -0.63
C THR A 13 -9.31 16.39 -1.84
N LEU A 14 -10.20 15.43 -1.67
CA LEU A 14 -10.63 14.55 -2.75
C LEU A 14 -11.40 15.36 -3.79
N GLN A 15 -11.30 14.98 -5.07
CA GLN A 15 -12.08 15.60 -6.13
C GLN A 15 -13.60 15.52 -5.87
N THR A 16 -14.07 14.48 -5.18
CA THR A 16 -15.47 14.32 -4.75
C THR A 16 -15.91 15.36 -3.71
N GLU A 17 -14.97 16.00 -3.03
CA GLU A 17 -15.19 17.03 -2.00
C GLU A 17 -14.73 18.43 -2.50
N GLY A 18 -14.55 18.61 -3.82
CA GLY A 18 -14.13 19.89 -4.44
C GLY A 18 -12.61 20.11 -4.52
N GLY A 19 -11.81 19.07 -4.23
CA GLY A 19 -10.36 19.12 -4.32
C GLY A 19 -9.78 18.68 -5.66
N TRP A 20 -8.45 18.53 -5.71
CA TRP A 20 -7.70 18.17 -6.91
C TRP A 20 -7.17 16.73 -6.89
N TYR A 21 -7.35 16.01 -5.77
CA TYR A 21 -6.79 14.67 -5.59
C TYR A 21 -7.76 13.58 -6.06
N ILE A 22 -7.31 12.78 -7.03
CA ILE A 22 -7.99 11.56 -7.49
C ILE A 22 -7.39 10.37 -6.73
N PRO A 23 -8.16 9.70 -5.86
CA PRO A 23 -7.67 8.51 -5.18
C PRO A 23 -7.55 7.36 -6.19
N ASN A 24 -6.32 6.95 -6.49
CA ASN A 24 -6.09 5.73 -7.24
C ASN A 24 -6.28 4.55 -6.28
N GLY A 25 -7.44 3.90 -6.37
CA GLY A 25 -7.88 2.79 -5.51
C GLY A 25 -6.99 1.54 -5.56
N MET A 26 -5.85 1.58 -6.24
CA MET A 26 -4.90 0.47 -6.35
C MET A 26 -4.46 -0.08 -4.99
N PHE A 27 -4.35 0.74 -3.94
CA PHE A 27 -4.04 0.26 -2.58
C PHE A 27 -5.26 -0.20 -1.76
N LEU A 28 -6.48 -0.06 -2.30
CA LEU A 28 -7.74 -0.50 -1.68
C LEU A 28 -8.28 -1.79 -2.30
N LEU A 29 -7.77 -2.19 -3.47
CA LEU A 29 -8.18 -3.43 -4.15
C LEU A 29 -7.60 -4.65 -3.42
N SER A 30 -8.38 -5.72 -3.24
CA SER A 30 -7.94 -6.97 -2.58
C SER A 30 -6.62 -7.56 -3.15
N PRO A 31 -6.34 -7.52 -4.47
CA PRO A 31 -5.06 -7.97 -5.03
C PRO A 31 -3.82 -7.18 -4.56
N SER A 32 -4.00 -5.94 -4.12
CA SER A 32 -2.88 -5.08 -3.69
C SER A 32 -2.23 -5.50 -2.37
N ALA A 33 -2.99 -6.19 -1.52
CA ALA A 33 -2.47 -6.79 -0.30
C ALA A 33 -1.40 -7.85 -0.61
N PHE A 34 -1.55 -8.64 -1.68
CA PHE A 34 -0.56 -9.63 -2.09
C PHE A 34 0.75 -8.99 -2.57
N ILE A 35 0.67 -7.86 -3.29
CA ILE A 35 1.85 -7.10 -3.69
C ILE A 35 2.60 -6.60 -2.46
N LEU A 36 1.86 -6.03 -1.49
CA LEU A 36 2.46 -5.53 -0.25
C LEU A 36 3.12 -6.65 0.57
N ILE A 37 2.43 -7.79 0.73
CA ILE A 37 2.97 -8.96 1.43
C ILE A 37 4.22 -9.49 0.72
N GLY A 38 4.19 -9.62 -0.62
CA GLY A 38 5.34 -10.04 -1.41
C GLY A 38 6.54 -9.11 -1.24
N LEU A 39 6.33 -7.79 -1.24
CA LEU A 39 7.38 -6.81 -0.98
C LEU A 39 7.95 -6.91 0.44
N ILE A 40 7.10 -7.10 1.45
CA ILE A 40 7.53 -7.28 2.84
C ILE A 40 8.40 -8.53 2.98
N ILE A 41 7.96 -9.66 2.43
CA ILE A 41 8.73 -10.91 2.46
C ILE A 41 10.07 -10.73 1.73
N TRP A 42 10.06 -10.07 0.57
CA TRP A 42 11.27 -9.81 -0.21
C TRP A 42 12.28 -8.93 0.54
N ILE A 43 11.83 -7.85 1.19
CA ILE A 43 12.69 -6.98 2.02
C ILE A 43 13.30 -7.78 3.17
N ILE A 44 12.47 -8.54 3.90
CA ILE A 44 12.95 -9.33 5.03
C ILE A 44 13.98 -10.37 4.56
N ARG A 45 13.71 -11.11 3.48
CA ARG A 45 14.64 -12.11 2.92
C ARG A 45 15.93 -11.48 2.36
N THR A 46 15.88 -10.24 1.89
CA THR A 46 17.08 -9.52 1.44
C THR A 46 18.01 -9.18 2.60
N TRP A 47 17.46 -8.87 3.79
CA TRP A 47 18.27 -8.63 4.99
C TRP A 47 18.57 -9.89 5.81
N LYS A 48 17.76 -10.94 5.65
CA LYS A 48 17.84 -12.22 6.37
C LYS A 48 17.78 -13.40 5.38
N PRO A 49 18.84 -13.64 4.60
CA PRO A 49 18.84 -14.70 3.60
C PRO A 49 18.72 -16.10 4.21
N GLU A 50 18.96 -16.26 5.52
CA GLU A 50 18.74 -17.51 6.26
C GLU A 50 17.26 -17.99 6.24
N GLN A 51 16.31 -17.13 5.85
CA GLN A 51 14.90 -17.47 5.70
C GLN A 51 14.50 -17.92 4.28
N VAL A 52 15.47 -18.02 3.37
CA VAL A 52 15.28 -18.63 2.05
C VAL A 52 15.32 -20.13 2.26
N GLU A 53 14.23 -20.83 1.94
CA GLU A 53 14.19 -22.29 2.00
C GLU A 53 15.23 -22.87 1.03
N GLU A 54 16.06 -23.80 1.51
CA GLU A 54 16.95 -24.58 0.66
C GLU A 54 16.12 -25.66 -0.05
N GLU A 55 16.32 -25.83 -1.37
CA GLU A 55 15.62 -26.83 -2.20
C GLU A 55 15.80 -28.27 -1.72
#